data_AF-A0A7Z8HTQ7-F1
#
_entry.id   AF-A0A7Z8HTQ7-F1
#
_cell.length_a   1.000
_cell.length_b   1.000
_cell.length_c   1.000
_cell.angle_alpha   90.00
_cell.angle_beta   90.00
_cell.angle_gamma   90.00
#
_symmetry.space_group_name_H-M   'P 1'
#
loop_
_entity.id
_entity.type
_entity.pdbx_description
1 polymer ?
#
loop_
_entity_poly.entity_id
_entity_poly.type
_entity_poly.pdbx_seq_one_letter_code
_entity_poly.pdbx_strand_id
1 'polypeptide(L)'
;MKKISKKLLASLSLFTIPSVAIISAKCGNDVETTERLNQQKDLKDAKRVTELEEIWKNFALSYIYKIKPSNKHDAKSWKQNFEKEFQNQQSQLFKDSYDAYKIFALDQLSKNEYYFVEKSLEWKKNDVFKSNPFNWISTKNFPGETDQKDFIRIWMEDKTGIRKEINNMLLVKAYFDISELKKLQTIANNIANAGKADKDKSKDQKFEYFVGGKDAKFDLDHYNLVKYAFENKYIQLWKRTFDDKTTSNDVFTRKEIKNTISSKDDFNAFFKDTAEAEKKAKEWEIITKNNEDKELQGYAGIQKDPGTYGLNWNETDNKRRVTGSGTYGVYDALNSILISFNDLASKSSVGVKDKDGKSIVSYINQIVPVGKKIKLKTKEDYTKDKVEDSKLKETEVLSFEGTIYKEYLNKLAYLFYGKDSKNLLEKAIEAFAHLGVKIKVNKEIAPLYEQLKNKVWVEK
;
A
#
# COMPACT_ATOMS: atom_id res chain seq x y z
N MET A 1 -22.35 55.07 -23.03
CA MET A 1 -21.32 54.03 -23.21
C MET A 1 -21.11 53.29 -21.89
N LYS A 2 -21.23 51.96 -21.92
CA LYS A 2 -21.38 51.09 -20.74
C LYS A 2 -20.07 50.98 -19.95
N LYS A 3 -20.14 51.34 -18.66
CA LYS A 3 -19.20 50.90 -17.62
C LYS A 3 -19.39 49.39 -17.39
N ILE A 4 -18.36 48.59 -17.61
CA ILE A 4 -18.34 47.18 -17.22
C ILE A 4 -17.30 46.98 -16.10
N SER A 5 -17.87 46.92 -14.90
CA SER A 5 -17.45 46.29 -13.66
C SER A 5 -16.02 45.80 -13.46
N LYS A 6 -15.36 46.44 -12.48
CA LYS A 6 -14.67 45.76 -11.38
C LYS A 6 -15.59 44.64 -10.82
N LYS A 7 -15.30 43.37 -11.07
CA LYS A 7 -15.82 42.22 -10.31
C LYS A 7 -14.98 40.97 -10.59
N LEU A 8 -14.35 40.48 -9.53
CA LEU A 8 -13.85 39.11 -9.23
C LEU A 8 -12.48 39.11 -8.55
N LEU A 9 -12.38 39.90 -7.49
CA LEU A 9 -11.49 39.64 -6.36
C LEU A 9 -12.40 39.35 -5.17
N ALA A 10 -12.85 38.10 -5.04
CA ALA A 10 -13.36 37.55 -3.79
C ALA A 10 -13.46 36.02 -3.90
N SER A 11 -12.84 35.37 -2.92
CA SER A 11 -13.10 34.01 -2.43
C SER A 11 -12.93 32.85 -3.40
N LEU A 12 -11.76 32.19 -3.32
CA LEU A 12 -11.69 30.72 -3.24
C LEU A 12 -10.41 30.33 -2.49
N SER A 13 -10.61 29.91 -1.25
CA SER A 13 -9.78 29.06 -0.40
C SER A 13 -8.27 29.35 -0.26
N LEU A 14 -7.90 29.72 0.96
CA LEU A 14 -6.58 29.68 1.60
C LEU A 14 -5.95 28.26 1.64
N PHE A 15 -5.86 27.56 0.52
CA PHE A 15 -4.91 26.47 0.35
C PHE A 15 -4.00 26.86 -0.80
N THR A 16 -2.85 27.46 -0.48
CA THR A 16 -1.73 27.60 -1.42
C THR A 16 -1.22 26.20 -1.71
N ILE A 17 -1.84 25.52 -2.67
CA ILE A 17 -1.37 24.25 -3.19
C ILE A 17 -0.07 24.56 -3.94
N PRO A 18 1.06 23.91 -3.61
CA PRO A 18 2.30 24.16 -4.29
C PRO A 18 2.18 23.55 -5.70
N SER A 19 2.40 24.37 -6.73
CA SER A 19 2.78 23.91 -8.07
C SER A 19 4.28 24.13 -8.22
N VAL A 20 5.00 23.32 -9.00
CA VAL A 20 6.43 23.56 -9.30
C VAL A 20 6.56 23.78 -10.80
N ALA A 21 7.20 24.87 -11.20
CA ALA A 21 7.55 25.13 -12.60
C ALA A 21 8.91 24.49 -12.89
N ILE A 22 8.98 23.52 -13.81
CA ILE A 22 10.18 22.69 -13.93
C ILE A 22 11.16 23.18 -15.02
N ILE A 23 10.78 24.01 -16.00
CA ILE A 23 11.75 24.46 -17.04
C ILE A 23 11.39 25.86 -17.57
N SER A 24 12.36 26.78 -17.58
CA SER A 24 12.36 27.99 -18.41
C SER A 24 13.24 27.76 -19.65
N ALA A 25 12.69 27.93 -20.84
CA ALA A 25 13.47 27.93 -22.07
C ALA A 25 13.87 29.38 -22.38
N LYS A 26 15.15 29.62 -22.69
CA LYS A 26 15.59 30.89 -23.28
C LYS A 26 15.05 30.96 -24.71
N CYS A 27 14.16 31.91 -24.99
CA CYS A 27 13.72 32.25 -26.34
C CYS A 27 14.90 32.76 -27.18
N GLY A 28 15.20 32.09 -28.28
CA GLY A 28 16.13 32.52 -29.32
C GLY A 28 15.75 31.87 -30.65
N ASN A 29 15.87 32.63 -31.74
CA ASN A 29 15.32 32.45 -33.09
C ASN A 29 15.13 31.01 -33.63
N ASP A 30 14.13 30.87 -34.51
CA ASP A 30 13.80 29.65 -35.28
C ASP A 30 14.89 29.24 -36.29
N VAL A 31 15.97 28.65 -35.78
CA VAL A 31 17.01 27.99 -36.59
C VAL A 31 17.07 26.52 -36.17
N GLU A 32 16.88 25.61 -37.12
CA GLU A 32 17.06 24.17 -36.93
C GLU A 32 18.55 23.82 -36.90
N THR A 33 19.16 23.88 -35.72
CA THR A 33 20.51 23.38 -35.51
C THR A 33 20.48 21.92 -35.04
N THR A 34 21.59 21.20 -35.22
CA THR A 34 21.76 19.82 -34.71
C THR A 34 21.53 19.76 -33.20
N GLU A 35 21.95 20.77 -32.44
CA GLU A 35 21.73 20.89 -31.00
C GLU A 35 20.24 21.04 -30.68
N ARG A 36 19.48 21.83 -31.46
CA ARG A 36 18.04 21.98 -31.29
C ARG A 36 17.30 20.67 -31.64
N LEU A 37 17.71 19.98 -32.70
CA LEU A 37 17.15 18.67 -33.06
C LEU A 37 17.42 17.61 -31.98
N ASN A 38 18.64 17.59 -31.42
CA ASN A 38 18.99 16.72 -30.29
C ASN A 38 18.17 17.07 -29.05
N GLN A 39 18.03 18.35 -28.71
CA GLN A 39 17.19 18.80 -27.60
C GLN A 39 15.72 18.42 -27.80
N GLN A 40 15.17 18.56 -29.02
CA GLN A 40 13.82 18.15 -29.33
C GLN A 40 13.64 16.63 -29.24
N LYS A 41 14.64 15.85 -29.66
CA LYS A 41 14.65 14.38 -29.50
C LYS A 41 14.67 13.99 -28.02
N ASP A 42 15.51 14.63 -27.22
CA ASP A 42 15.62 14.40 -25.78
C ASP A 42 14.36 14.80 -25.01
N LEU A 43 13.66 15.84 -25.47
CA LEU A 43 12.37 16.28 -24.91
C LEU A 43 11.21 15.38 -25.33
N LYS A 44 11.37 14.62 -26.43
CA LYS A 44 10.41 13.61 -26.89
C LYS A 44 10.68 12.21 -26.32
N ASP A 45 11.71 12.03 -25.50
CA ASP A 45 12.04 10.73 -24.94
C ASP A 45 11.06 10.35 -23.80
N ALA A 46 10.53 9.13 -23.84
CA ALA A 46 9.70 8.57 -22.77
C ALA A 46 10.44 8.53 -21.40
N LYS A 47 11.78 8.47 -21.43
CA LYS A 47 12.63 8.62 -20.25
C LYS A 47 12.35 9.95 -19.53
N ARG A 48 12.11 11.04 -20.27
CA ARG A 48 11.83 12.36 -19.69
C ARG A 48 10.51 12.39 -18.91
N VAL A 49 9.49 11.71 -19.42
CA VAL A 49 8.21 11.55 -18.70
C VAL A 49 8.43 10.81 -17.39
N THR A 50 9.26 9.77 -17.40
CA THR A 50 9.59 8.99 -16.19
C THR A 50 10.35 9.84 -15.18
N GLU A 51 11.35 10.62 -15.61
CA GLU A 51 12.10 11.53 -14.73
C GLU A 51 11.20 12.58 -14.07
N LEU A 52 10.26 13.16 -14.83
CA LEU A 52 9.32 14.15 -14.31
C LEU A 52 8.28 13.54 -13.36
N GLU A 53 7.86 12.30 -13.60
CA GLU A 53 7.01 11.58 -12.66
C GLU A 53 7.76 11.33 -11.34
N GLU A 54 9.03 10.95 -11.38
CA GLU A 54 9.85 10.78 -10.17
C GLU A 54 10.04 12.09 -9.40
N ILE A 55 10.25 13.21 -10.11
CA ILE A 55 10.27 14.55 -9.48
C ILE A 55 8.92 14.85 -8.84
N TRP A 56 7.81 14.56 -9.52
CA TRP A 56 6.47 14.74 -8.97
C TRP A 56 6.23 13.87 -7.74
N LYS A 57 6.70 12.61 -7.71
CA LYS A 57 6.59 11.72 -6.55
C LYS A 57 7.33 12.27 -5.34
N ASN A 58 8.57 12.74 -5.52
CA ASN A 58 9.33 13.37 -4.45
C ASN A 58 8.62 14.61 -3.92
N PHE A 59 8.01 15.39 -4.81
CA PHE A 59 7.21 16.55 -4.43
C PHE A 59 5.92 16.16 -3.68
N ALA A 60 5.22 15.12 -4.11
CA ALA A 60 4.05 14.57 -3.42
C ALA A 60 4.41 14.08 -2.02
N LEU A 61 5.49 13.33 -1.88
CA LEU A 61 6.00 12.88 -0.59
C LEU A 61 6.40 14.07 0.29
N SER A 62 7.06 15.08 -0.27
CA SER A 62 7.39 16.29 0.47
C SER A 62 6.14 17.02 0.99
N TYR A 63 5.06 17.05 0.21
CA TYR A 63 3.75 17.54 0.66
C TYR A 63 3.16 16.68 1.80
N ILE A 64 3.20 15.35 1.67
CA ILE A 64 2.71 14.39 2.68
C ILE A 64 3.45 14.58 4.01
N TYR A 65 4.78 14.65 3.98
CA TYR A 65 5.63 14.84 5.14
C TYR A 65 5.75 16.31 5.60
N LYS A 66 4.98 17.22 5.00
CA LYS A 66 4.94 18.66 5.33
C LYS A 66 6.32 19.35 5.24
N ILE A 67 7.20 18.84 4.40
CA ILE A 67 8.49 19.42 4.08
C ILE A 67 8.21 20.67 3.23
N LYS A 68 8.92 21.77 3.49
CA LYS A 68 8.72 23.04 2.77
C LYS A 68 9.99 23.44 2.03
N PRO A 69 9.88 24.07 0.85
CA PRO A 69 11.02 24.63 0.16
C PRO A 69 11.44 25.94 0.85
N SER A 70 12.66 26.38 0.58
CA SER A 70 13.13 27.68 1.09
C SER A 70 12.40 28.84 0.42
N ASN A 71 12.03 28.69 -0.85
CA ASN A 71 11.25 29.65 -1.62
C ASN A 71 10.11 28.96 -2.39
N LYS A 72 9.01 29.67 -2.62
CA LYS A 72 7.88 29.14 -3.41
C LYS A 72 8.36 28.83 -4.83
N HIS A 73 8.07 27.62 -5.32
CA HIS A 73 8.43 27.11 -6.67
C HIS A 73 9.90 26.75 -6.93
N ASP A 74 10.76 26.63 -5.92
CA ASP A 74 12.16 26.23 -6.11
C ASP A 74 12.37 24.70 -6.02
N ALA A 75 12.44 24.04 -7.17
CA ALA A 75 12.63 22.59 -7.26
C ALA A 75 13.93 22.09 -6.61
N LYS A 76 14.99 22.92 -6.61
CA LYS A 76 16.29 22.55 -6.04
C LYS A 76 16.22 22.51 -4.51
N SER A 77 15.64 23.53 -3.88
CA SER A 77 15.45 23.50 -2.41
C SER A 77 14.45 22.45 -1.97
N TRP A 78 13.44 22.12 -2.77
CA TRP A 78 12.58 20.96 -2.50
C TRP A 78 13.38 19.66 -2.39
N LYS A 79 14.21 19.35 -3.40
CA LYS A 79 15.05 18.13 -3.40
C LYS A 79 16.00 18.12 -2.20
N GLN A 80 16.71 19.22 -1.96
CA GLN A 80 17.67 19.32 -0.86
C GLN A 80 17.02 19.17 0.52
N ASN A 81 15.85 19.79 0.73
CA ASN A 81 15.14 19.69 2.00
C ASN A 81 14.56 18.28 2.20
N PHE A 82 14.08 17.65 1.13
CA PHE A 82 13.62 16.25 1.18
C PHE A 82 14.75 15.29 1.56
N GLU A 83 15.91 15.42 0.90
CA GLU A 83 17.11 14.64 1.21
C GLU A 83 17.63 14.89 2.63
N LYS A 84 17.64 16.15 3.08
CA LYS A 84 18.03 16.51 4.44
C LYS A 84 17.09 15.93 5.49
N GLU A 85 15.78 15.98 5.24
CA GLU A 85 14.78 15.39 6.14
C GLU A 85 14.96 13.87 6.21
N PHE A 86 15.23 13.21 5.08
CA PHE A 86 15.53 11.78 5.05
C PHE A 86 16.80 11.42 5.82
N GLN A 87 17.87 12.21 5.70
CA GLN A 87 19.12 11.95 6.43
C GLN A 87 18.97 12.07 7.96
N ASN A 88 17.96 12.79 8.45
CA ASN A 88 17.62 12.84 9.86
C ASN A 88 16.93 11.55 10.30
N GLN A 89 17.65 10.64 10.96
CA GLN A 89 17.10 9.35 11.41
C GLN A 89 15.90 9.46 12.37
N GLN A 90 15.68 10.63 12.98
CA GLN A 90 14.53 10.86 13.85
C GLN A 90 13.28 11.33 13.10
N SER A 91 13.40 11.74 11.83
CA SER A 91 12.28 12.20 11.02
C SER A 91 11.30 11.08 10.72
N GLN A 92 10.03 11.45 10.51
CA GLN A 92 9.02 10.47 10.09
C GLN A 92 9.31 9.95 8.68
N LEU A 93 9.86 10.79 7.80
CA LEU A 93 10.27 10.36 6.46
C LEU A 93 11.31 9.24 6.53
N PHE A 94 12.34 9.37 7.37
CA PHE A 94 13.33 8.32 7.53
C PHE A 94 12.73 7.04 8.11
N LYS A 95 11.96 7.16 9.21
CA LYS A 95 11.35 6.00 9.89
C LYS A 95 10.45 5.20 8.94
N ASP A 96 9.53 5.88 8.24
CA ASP A 96 8.65 5.23 7.28
C ASP A 96 9.45 4.62 6.10
N SER A 97 10.46 5.34 5.60
CA SER A 97 11.32 4.86 4.50
C SER A 97 12.11 3.61 4.89
N TYR A 98 12.62 3.58 6.12
CA TYR A 98 13.38 2.46 6.64
C TYR A 98 12.47 1.24 6.88
N ASP A 99 11.26 1.44 7.39
CA ASP A 99 10.26 0.37 7.54
C ASP A 99 9.86 -0.23 6.19
N ALA A 100 9.59 0.62 5.19
CA ALA A 100 9.32 0.19 3.82
C ALA A 100 10.53 -0.56 3.23
N TYR A 101 11.74 -0.04 3.44
CA TYR A 101 12.97 -0.65 2.96
C TYR A 101 13.23 -2.01 3.58
N LYS A 102 12.99 -2.18 4.88
CA LYS A 102 13.13 -3.46 5.55
C LYS A 102 12.22 -4.52 4.91
N ILE A 103 10.96 -4.18 4.64
CA ILE A 103 10.02 -5.09 3.98
C ILE A 103 10.46 -5.40 2.55
N PHE A 104 10.81 -4.37 1.77
CA PHE A 104 11.32 -4.54 0.41
C PHE A 104 12.55 -5.44 0.37
N ALA A 105 13.55 -5.14 1.18
CA ALA A 105 14.83 -5.84 1.19
C ALA A 105 14.66 -7.32 1.57
N LEU A 106 13.84 -7.60 2.58
CA LEU A 106 13.57 -8.96 3.02
C LEU A 106 12.70 -9.74 2.04
N ASP A 107 11.74 -9.09 1.37
CA ASP A 107 10.99 -9.70 0.25
C ASP A 107 11.92 -10.07 -0.91
N GLN A 108 12.84 -9.18 -1.30
CA GLN A 108 13.83 -9.48 -2.34
C GLN A 108 14.75 -10.64 -1.94
N LEU A 109 15.27 -10.66 -0.70
CA LEU A 109 16.09 -11.76 -0.19
C LEU A 109 15.34 -13.08 -0.11
N SER A 110 14.02 -13.05 0.16
CA SER A 110 13.20 -14.27 0.17
C SER A 110 13.03 -14.89 -1.21
N LYS A 111 13.12 -14.08 -2.27
CA LYS A 111 13.03 -14.51 -3.68
C LYS A 111 14.39 -14.89 -4.25
N ASN A 112 15.44 -14.17 -3.83
CA ASN A 112 16.82 -14.41 -4.19
C ASN A 112 17.74 -14.03 -3.02
N GLU A 113 18.31 -15.02 -2.35
CA GLU A 113 19.22 -14.80 -1.20
C GLU A 113 20.47 -13.99 -1.57
N TYR A 114 20.86 -13.98 -2.85
CA TYR A 114 22.01 -13.23 -3.37
C TYR A 114 21.64 -11.85 -3.92
N TYR A 115 20.40 -11.38 -3.75
CA TYR A 115 19.92 -10.13 -4.35
C TYR A 115 20.87 -8.93 -4.12
N PHE A 116 21.33 -8.71 -2.88
CA PHE A 116 22.23 -7.59 -2.58
C PHE A 116 23.69 -7.82 -3.03
N VAL A 117 24.10 -9.08 -3.22
CA VAL A 117 25.39 -9.42 -3.82
C VAL A 117 25.37 -9.06 -5.31
N GLU A 118 24.32 -9.46 -6.02
CA GLU A 118 24.09 -9.10 -7.43
C GLU A 118 24.01 -7.59 -7.61
N LYS A 119 23.26 -6.89 -6.72
CA LYS A 119 23.20 -5.42 -6.74
C LYS A 119 24.55 -4.77 -6.48
N SER A 120 25.36 -5.31 -5.56
CA SER A 120 26.71 -4.78 -5.31
C SER A 120 27.62 -4.92 -6.53
N LEU A 121 27.53 -6.04 -7.26
CA LEU A 121 28.24 -6.22 -8.55
C LEU A 121 27.75 -5.23 -9.60
N GLU A 122 26.44 -5.08 -9.74
CA GLU A 122 25.81 -4.13 -10.68
C GLU A 122 26.26 -2.70 -10.40
N TRP A 123 26.19 -2.27 -9.14
CA TRP A 123 26.56 -0.92 -8.71
C TRP A 123 28.05 -0.64 -8.87
N LYS A 124 28.90 -1.64 -8.62
CA LYS A 124 30.34 -1.54 -8.89
C LYS A 124 30.62 -1.41 -10.39
N LYS A 125 30.00 -2.24 -11.22
CA LYS A 125 30.19 -2.22 -12.69
C LYS A 125 29.77 -0.90 -13.32
N ASN A 126 28.73 -0.27 -12.76
CA ASN A 126 28.15 0.96 -13.28
C ASN A 126 28.68 2.23 -12.57
N ASP A 127 29.74 2.13 -11.77
CA ASP A 127 30.33 3.22 -10.98
C ASP A 127 29.27 4.05 -10.22
N VAL A 128 28.31 3.35 -9.60
CA VAL A 128 27.20 3.97 -8.86
C VAL A 128 27.71 4.65 -7.59
N PHE A 129 28.70 4.03 -6.92
CA PHE A 129 29.34 4.58 -5.74
C PHE A 129 30.83 4.83 -5.97
N LYS A 130 31.38 5.86 -5.29
CA LYS A 130 32.83 6.15 -5.33
C LYS A 130 33.68 5.07 -4.64
N SER A 131 33.13 4.41 -3.64
CA SER A 131 33.79 3.32 -2.92
C SER A 131 33.21 1.97 -3.35
N ASN A 132 34.03 0.92 -3.29
CA ASN A 132 33.58 -0.43 -3.59
C ASN A 132 32.44 -0.82 -2.63
N PRO A 133 31.21 -1.13 -3.13
CA PRO A 133 30.07 -1.44 -2.28
C PRO A 133 30.30 -2.63 -1.35
N PHE A 134 31.10 -3.61 -1.77
CA PHE A 134 31.49 -4.77 -0.97
C PHE A 134 32.25 -4.43 0.33
N ASN A 135 32.77 -3.21 0.46
CA ASN A 135 33.50 -2.79 1.66
C ASN A 135 32.55 -2.38 2.81
N TRP A 136 31.27 -2.15 2.54
CA TRP A 136 30.32 -1.64 3.53
C TRP A 136 28.93 -2.29 3.44
N ILE A 137 28.55 -2.91 2.32
CA ILE A 137 27.31 -3.69 2.23
C ILE A 137 27.53 -5.08 2.84
N SER A 138 26.69 -5.44 3.81
CA SER A 138 26.59 -6.83 4.27
C SER A 138 26.10 -7.73 3.14
N THR A 139 26.77 -8.86 2.93
CA THR A 139 26.36 -9.89 1.97
C THR A 139 25.55 -11.01 2.62
N LYS A 140 25.45 -11.03 3.96
CA LYS A 140 24.70 -12.04 4.73
C LYS A 140 23.32 -11.55 5.19
N ASN A 141 23.20 -10.24 5.40
CA ASN A 141 22.02 -9.53 5.87
C ASN A 141 21.66 -8.44 4.87
N PHE A 142 20.44 -7.89 4.91
CA PHE A 142 20.17 -6.72 4.06
C PHE A 142 20.98 -5.51 4.53
N PRO A 143 21.57 -4.72 3.60
CA PRO A 143 22.35 -3.54 3.97
C PRO A 143 21.48 -2.53 4.71
N GLY A 144 21.88 -2.09 5.89
CA GLY A 144 21.05 -1.24 6.75
C GLY A 144 20.53 -1.94 8.00
N GLU A 145 20.52 -3.28 8.04
CA GLU A 145 20.02 -4.03 9.20
C GLU A 145 20.85 -3.79 10.48
N THR A 146 22.18 -3.79 10.34
CA THR A 146 23.12 -3.57 11.44
C THR A 146 23.57 -2.12 11.57
N ASP A 147 23.78 -1.42 10.44
CA ASP A 147 24.08 0.01 10.39
C ASP A 147 23.17 0.72 9.40
N GLN A 148 22.22 1.49 9.93
CA GLN A 148 21.27 2.27 9.14
C GLN A 148 21.93 3.26 8.17
N LYS A 149 23.20 3.62 8.37
CA LYS A 149 23.95 4.47 7.42
C LYS A 149 24.10 3.82 6.04
N ASP A 150 24.11 2.50 5.95
CA ASP A 150 24.17 1.81 4.66
C ASP A 150 22.88 2.04 3.85
N PHE A 151 21.72 1.99 4.51
CA PHE A 151 20.46 2.36 3.89
C PHE A 151 20.47 3.83 3.45
N ILE A 152 20.97 4.75 4.29
CA ILE A 152 21.06 6.17 3.92
C ILE A 152 21.92 6.35 2.66
N ARG A 153 23.08 5.68 2.58
CA ARG A 153 23.97 5.73 1.40
C ARG A 153 23.26 5.22 0.15
N ILE A 154 22.59 4.08 0.24
CA ILE A 154 21.86 3.47 -0.86
C ILE A 154 20.73 4.38 -1.35
N TRP A 155 19.92 4.88 -0.42
CA TRP A 155 18.75 5.70 -0.75
C TRP A 155 19.16 7.05 -1.36
N MET A 156 20.25 7.65 -0.87
CA MET A 156 20.73 8.94 -1.39
C MET A 156 21.24 8.86 -2.84
N GLU A 157 21.50 7.67 -3.37
CA GLU A 157 21.99 7.48 -4.73
C GLU A 157 20.86 7.01 -5.67
N ASP A 158 20.39 7.94 -6.51
CA ASP A 158 19.38 7.74 -7.56
C ASP A 158 19.70 6.49 -8.42
N LYS A 159 21.01 6.30 -8.69
CA LYS A 159 21.65 5.18 -9.39
C LYS A 159 21.13 3.80 -8.98
N THR A 160 20.79 3.65 -7.70
CA THR A 160 20.48 2.34 -7.10
C THR A 160 19.10 1.81 -7.49
N GLY A 161 18.18 2.70 -7.86
CA GLY A 161 16.76 2.36 -8.07
C GLY A 161 15.98 2.05 -6.79
N ILE A 162 16.65 1.79 -5.66
CA ILE A 162 16.00 1.43 -4.40
C ILE A 162 15.18 2.59 -3.86
N ARG A 163 15.69 3.82 -3.89
CA ARG A 163 14.91 4.99 -3.45
C ARG A 163 13.59 5.12 -4.20
N LYS A 164 13.59 4.91 -5.52
CA LYS A 164 12.37 4.97 -6.34
C LYS A 164 11.34 3.97 -5.82
N GLU A 165 11.76 2.75 -5.53
CA GLU A 165 10.86 1.71 -5.02
C GLU A 165 10.31 2.06 -3.64
N ILE A 166 11.16 2.54 -2.73
CA ILE A 166 10.74 2.97 -1.40
C ILE A 166 9.77 4.15 -1.50
N ASN A 167 10.03 5.13 -2.35
CA ASN A 167 9.14 6.27 -2.54
C ASN A 167 7.77 5.84 -3.11
N ASN A 168 7.72 4.84 -3.99
CA ASN A 168 6.45 4.26 -4.45
C ASN A 168 5.68 3.60 -3.29
N MET A 169 6.36 2.82 -2.44
CA MET A 169 5.76 2.21 -1.25
C MET A 169 5.19 3.26 -0.30
N LEU A 170 5.93 4.34 -0.04
CA LEU A 170 5.48 5.45 0.81
C LEU A 170 4.27 6.17 0.23
N LEU A 171 4.22 6.37 -1.09
CA LEU A 171 3.09 7.02 -1.75
C LEU A 171 1.81 6.18 -1.61
N VAL A 172 1.92 4.86 -1.77
CA VAL A 172 0.79 3.93 -1.58
C VAL A 172 0.35 3.87 -0.12
N LYS A 173 1.29 3.81 0.84
CA LYS A 173 0.96 3.94 2.26
C LYS A 173 0.20 5.24 2.53
N ALA A 174 0.71 6.37 2.03
CA ALA A 174 0.07 7.67 2.24
C ALA A 174 -1.33 7.75 1.61
N TYR A 175 -1.58 7.07 0.49
CA TYR A 175 -2.92 6.92 -0.10
C TYR A 175 -3.86 6.13 0.83
N PHE A 176 -3.37 5.06 1.44
CA PHE A 176 -4.12 4.29 2.42
C PHE A 176 -4.41 5.06 3.71
N ASP A 177 -3.51 5.97 4.11
CA ASP A 177 -3.63 6.82 5.30
C ASP A 177 -4.59 8.03 5.11
N ILE A 178 -5.17 8.24 3.92
CA ILE A 178 -6.14 9.32 3.70
C ILE A 178 -7.44 9.03 4.46
N SER A 179 -7.62 9.68 5.62
CA SER A 179 -8.80 9.53 6.48
C SER A 179 -9.73 10.74 6.52
N GLU A 180 -9.27 11.92 6.08
CA GLU A 180 -10.08 13.13 6.13
C GLU A 180 -11.23 13.09 5.10
N LEU A 181 -12.48 13.14 5.57
CA LEU A 181 -13.68 13.15 4.71
C LEU A 181 -13.60 14.16 3.56
N LYS A 182 -13.12 15.38 3.85
CA LYS A 182 -12.98 16.44 2.84
C LYS A 182 -11.99 16.07 1.74
N LYS A 183 -10.90 15.38 2.07
CA LYS A 183 -9.91 14.90 1.08
C LYS A 183 -10.52 13.81 0.20
N LEU A 184 -11.20 12.83 0.80
CA LEU A 184 -11.89 11.77 0.06
C LEU A 184 -12.98 12.31 -0.87
N GLN A 185 -13.80 13.26 -0.38
CA GLN A 185 -14.77 13.99 -1.19
C GLN A 185 -14.11 14.76 -2.35
N THR A 186 -13.00 15.43 -2.09
CA THR A 186 -12.26 16.19 -3.12
C THR A 186 -11.75 15.25 -4.22
N ILE A 187 -11.17 14.10 -3.83
CA ILE A 187 -10.70 13.07 -4.77
C ILE A 187 -11.87 12.58 -5.63
N ALA A 188 -12.94 12.08 -5.00
CA ALA A 188 -14.11 11.53 -5.70
C ALA A 188 -14.76 12.55 -6.66
N ASN A 189 -14.96 13.80 -6.18
CA ASN A 189 -15.53 14.86 -7.00
C ASN A 189 -14.64 15.21 -8.19
N ASN A 190 -13.32 15.26 -8.01
CA ASN A 190 -12.39 15.62 -9.08
C ASN A 190 -12.23 14.50 -10.11
N ILE A 191 -12.26 13.22 -9.70
CA ILE A 191 -12.34 12.06 -10.60
C ILE A 191 -13.62 12.16 -11.45
N ALA A 192 -14.77 12.41 -10.81
CA ALA A 192 -16.05 12.57 -11.50
C ALA A 192 -16.06 13.72 -12.50
N ASN A 193 -15.44 14.83 -12.16
CA ASN A 193 -15.32 15.98 -13.04
C ASN A 193 -14.37 15.73 -14.22
N ALA A 194 -13.32 14.93 -14.04
CA ALA A 194 -12.40 14.54 -15.11
C ALA A 194 -13.08 13.61 -16.14
N GLY A 195 -14.01 12.77 -15.71
CA GLY A 195 -14.76 11.85 -16.56
C GLY A 195 -15.92 12.46 -17.37
N LYS A 196 -16.20 13.77 -17.26
CA LYS A 196 -17.36 14.46 -17.88
C LYS A 196 -17.39 14.49 -19.42
N ALA A 197 -16.43 13.87 -20.11
CA ALA A 197 -16.58 13.55 -21.53
C ALA A 197 -17.67 12.49 -21.77
N ASP A 198 -17.94 11.61 -20.79
CA ASP A 198 -19.05 10.64 -20.75
C ASP A 198 -20.18 11.16 -19.84
N LYS A 199 -21.25 11.73 -20.43
CA LYS A 199 -22.36 12.38 -19.67
C LYS A 199 -23.18 11.42 -18.79
N ASP A 200 -23.13 10.12 -19.03
CA ASP A 200 -23.93 9.13 -18.28
C ASP A 200 -23.27 8.62 -16.99
N LYS A 201 -21.95 8.81 -16.80
CA LYS A 201 -21.21 8.31 -15.62
C LYS A 201 -21.12 9.30 -14.45
N SER A 202 -21.55 10.55 -14.61
CA SER A 202 -21.20 11.63 -13.68
C SER A 202 -22.08 11.77 -12.44
N LYS A 203 -23.22 11.06 -12.35
CA LYS A 203 -24.19 11.22 -11.24
C LYS A 203 -23.90 10.30 -10.04
N ASP A 204 -23.19 9.19 -10.24
CA ASP A 204 -22.99 8.15 -9.22
C ASP A 204 -21.65 8.25 -8.45
N GLN A 205 -20.87 9.31 -8.64
CA GLN A 205 -19.49 9.39 -8.14
C GLN A 205 -19.26 10.39 -7.00
N LYS A 206 -20.32 10.95 -6.41
CA LYS A 206 -20.18 11.68 -5.14
C LYS A 206 -19.80 10.71 -4.02
N PHE A 207 -18.90 11.13 -3.15
CA PHE A 207 -18.56 10.40 -1.93
C PHE A 207 -19.68 10.61 -0.91
N GLU A 208 -20.40 9.54 -0.56
CA GLU A 208 -21.63 9.57 0.23
C GLU A 208 -21.40 8.93 1.60
N TYR A 209 -20.84 9.72 2.50
CA TYR A 209 -20.47 9.30 3.86
C TYR A 209 -21.48 9.76 4.92
N PHE A 210 -22.71 9.26 4.82
CA PHE A 210 -23.82 9.50 5.74
C PHE A 210 -24.53 8.17 6.04
N VAL A 211 -25.47 8.17 6.99
CA VAL A 211 -26.24 6.96 7.35
C VAL A 211 -26.94 6.35 6.12
N GLY A 212 -26.59 5.12 5.76
CA GLY A 212 -27.12 4.43 4.58
C GLY A 212 -26.51 4.88 3.23
N GLY A 213 -25.51 5.77 3.25
CA GLY A 213 -24.73 6.13 2.07
C GLY A 213 -23.81 5.00 1.62
N LYS A 214 -23.55 4.90 0.31
CA LYS A 214 -22.78 3.78 -0.27
C LYS A 214 -21.32 3.71 0.20
N ASP A 215 -20.73 4.85 0.57
CA ASP A 215 -19.35 4.94 1.05
C ASP A 215 -19.28 4.80 2.59
N ALA A 216 -20.40 4.93 3.31
CA ALA A 216 -20.51 4.64 4.74
C ALA A 216 -20.55 3.13 5.05
N LYS A 217 -19.81 2.34 4.27
CA LYS A 217 -19.58 0.90 4.50
C LYS A 217 -18.28 0.63 5.23
N PHE A 218 -17.28 1.47 5.00
CA PHE A 218 -15.94 1.37 5.55
C PHE A 218 -15.68 2.56 6.46
N ASP A 219 -14.89 2.37 7.51
CA ASP A 219 -14.46 3.43 8.40
C ASP A 219 -13.66 4.50 7.65
N LEU A 220 -13.72 5.76 8.09
CA LEU A 220 -12.90 6.82 7.50
C LEU A 220 -11.43 6.61 7.82
N ASP A 221 -11.14 6.14 9.04
CA ASP A 221 -9.78 5.83 9.45
C ASP A 221 -9.25 4.67 8.59
N HIS A 222 -8.30 4.99 7.71
CA HIS A 222 -7.75 4.09 6.69
C HIS A 222 -8.81 3.57 5.68
N TYR A 223 -9.78 4.39 5.28
CA TYR A 223 -10.86 4.05 4.34
C TYR A 223 -10.38 3.23 3.13
N ASN A 224 -9.34 3.73 2.44
CA ASN A 224 -8.82 3.08 1.24
C ASN A 224 -8.20 1.71 1.54
N LEU A 225 -7.57 1.52 2.70
CA LEU A 225 -6.97 0.25 3.10
C LEU A 225 -8.03 -0.78 3.44
N VAL A 226 -9.02 -0.37 4.26
CA VAL A 226 -10.15 -1.21 4.67
C VAL A 226 -10.91 -1.70 3.42
N LYS A 227 -11.26 -0.76 2.54
CA LYS A 227 -11.93 -1.07 1.26
C LYS A 227 -11.09 -2.02 0.41
N TYR A 228 -9.81 -1.72 0.24
CA TYR A 228 -8.92 -2.53 -0.59
C TYR A 228 -8.77 -3.96 -0.07
N ALA A 229 -8.58 -4.15 1.23
CA ALA A 229 -8.46 -5.47 1.85
C ALA A 229 -9.75 -6.29 1.69
N PHE A 230 -10.90 -5.67 1.97
CA PHE A 230 -12.21 -6.31 1.88
C PHE A 230 -12.55 -6.73 0.44
N GLU A 231 -12.29 -5.88 -0.56
CA GLU A 231 -12.57 -6.17 -1.96
C GLU A 231 -11.65 -7.23 -2.56
N ASN A 232 -10.37 -7.27 -2.13
CA ASN A 232 -9.38 -8.20 -2.71
C ASN A 232 -9.28 -9.55 -1.98
N LYS A 233 -9.88 -9.68 -0.79
CA LYS A 233 -9.98 -10.94 -0.04
C LYS A 233 -8.63 -11.64 0.16
N TYR A 234 -7.67 -10.92 0.75
CA TYR A 234 -6.36 -11.48 1.05
C TYR A 234 -6.38 -12.34 2.32
N ILE A 235 -5.61 -13.42 2.30
CA ILE A 235 -5.33 -14.25 3.47
C ILE A 235 -3.82 -14.38 3.68
N GLN A 236 -3.41 -14.56 4.92
CA GLN A 236 -2.11 -15.11 5.27
C GLN A 236 -2.28 -16.61 5.55
N LEU A 237 -1.50 -17.45 4.87
CA LEU A 237 -1.75 -18.89 4.82
C LEU A 237 -0.55 -19.72 5.29
N TRP A 238 -0.83 -20.73 6.09
CA TRP A 238 0.02 -21.87 6.36
C TRP A 238 -0.72 -23.12 5.91
N LYS A 239 -0.11 -23.96 5.09
CA LYS A 239 -0.76 -25.16 4.57
C LYS A 239 0.20 -26.31 4.32
N ARG A 240 -0.30 -27.53 4.53
CA ARG A 240 0.36 -28.75 4.04
C ARG A 240 -0.17 -29.08 2.65
N THR A 241 0.74 -29.42 1.74
CA THR A 241 0.37 -30.00 0.45
C THR A 241 0.47 -31.52 0.56
N PHE A 242 -0.62 -32.23 0.24
CA PHE A 242 -0.63 -33.68 0.15
C PHE A 242 -0.56 -34.04 -1.33
N ASP A 243 0.46 -34.80 -1.75
CA ASP A 243 0.57 -35.29 -3.13
C ASP A 243 -0.25 -36.58 -3.29
N ASP A 244 -1.16 -36.58 -4.28
CA ASP A 244 -2.20 -37.60 -4.51
C ASP A 244 -1.68 -39.04 -4.71
N LYS A 245 -0.38 -39.25 -4.94
CA LYS A 245 0.14 -40.56 -5.38
C LYS A 245 0.56 -41.51 -4.27
N THR A 246 0.85 -41.04 -3.05
CA THR A 246 1.36 -41.91 -1.96
C THR A 246 1.20 -41.38 -0.53
N THR A 247 0.79 -40.12 -0.31
CA THR A 247 0.99 -39.47 1.02
C THR A 247 -0.23 -39.40 1.95
N SER A 248 -1.47 -39.61 1.49
CA SER A 248 -2.63 -39.31 2.35
C SER A 248 -2.80 -40.29 3.52
N ASN A 249 -2.43 -41.57 3.38
CA ASN A 249 -2.60 -42.55 4.46
C ASN A 249 -1.34 -42.74 5.30
N ASP A 250 -0.14 -42.58 4.71
CA ASP A 250 1.15 -42.83 5.39
C ASP A 250 1.50 -41.75 6.43
N VAL A 251 0.93 -40.55 6.31
CA VAL A 251 1.09 -39.49 7.29
C VAL A 251 0.37 -39.82 8.61
N PHE A 252 -0.79 -40.52 8.55
CA PHE A 252 -1.58 -40.87 9.74
C PHE A 252 -1.19 -42.20 10.39
N THR A 253 -0.18 -42.92 9.86
CA THR A 253 0.40 -44.09 10.53
C THR A 253 1.38 -43.70 11.63
N ARG A 254 1.83 -42.45 11.65
CA ARG A 254 2.73 -41.88 12.66
C ARG A 254 1.95 -41.59 13.94
N LYS A 255 2.43 -42.09 15.08
CA LYS A 255 1.74 -41.96 16.39
C LYS A 255 1.51 -40.51 16.80
N GLU A 256 2.38 -39.60 16.37
CA GLU A 256 2.30 -38.17 16.64
C GLU A 256 1.29 -37.41 15.78
N ILE A 257 0.81 -37.96 14.65
CA ILE A 257 -0.12 -37.28 13.74
C ILE A 257 -1.52 -37.82 13.94
N LYS A 258 -2.40 -36.98 14.52
CA LYS A 258 -3.81 -37.29 14.75
C LYS A 258 -4.66 -36.86 13.56
N ASN A 259 -5.84 -37.43 13.40
CA ASN A 259 -6.85 -36.94 12.41
C ASN A 259 -7.47 -35.58 12.80
N THR A 260 -7.02 -34.99 13.91
CA THR A 260 -7.56 -33.77 14.48
C THR A 260 -6.44 -32.86 14.99
N ILE A 261 -6.66 -31.56 14.97
CA ILE A 261 -5.74 -30.54 15.50
C ILE A 261 -6.38 -29.93 16.74
N SER A 262 -5.72 -30.06 17.90
CA SER A 262 -6.16 -29.45 19.17
C SER A 262 -5.17 -28.42 19.72
N SER A 263 -3.97 -28.36 19.14
CA SER A 263 -2.89 -27.49 19.57
C SER A 263 -1.99 -27.12 18.39
N LYS A 264 -1.14 -26.11 18.60
CA LYS A 264 -0.07 -25.74 17.67
C LYS A 264 0.88 -26.92 17.40
N ASP A 265 1.18 -27.72 18.41
CA ASP A 265 2.08 -28.87 18.27
C ASP A 265 1.45 -29.97 17.41
N ASP A 266 0.14 -30.23 17.56
CA ASP A 266 -0.58 -31.12 16.64
C ASP A 266 -0.56 -30.60 15.20
N PHE A 267 -0.72 -29.28 15.00
CA PHE A 267 -0.65 -28.65 13.67
C PHE A 267 0.74 -28.85 13.04
N ASN A 268 1.80 -28.54 13.79
CA ASN A 268 3.18 -28.66 13.32
C ASN A 268 3.60 -30.12 13.07
N ALA A 269 3.01 -31.09 13.78
CA ALA A 269 3.27 -32.51 13.56
C ALA A 269 3.03 -32.95 12.09
N PHE A 270 2.09 -32.34 11.38
CA PHE A 270 1.81 -32.60 9.96
C PHE A 270 2.94 -32.21 8.99
N PHE A 271 3.87 -31.38 9.45
CA PHE A 271 4.99 -30.87 8.65
C PHE A 271 6.31 -31.55 8.98
N LYS A 272 6.37 -32.39 10.01
CA LYS A 272 7.58 -33.10 10.42
C LYS A 272 8.14 -33.93 9.25
N ASP A 273 9.45 -33.81 9.01
CA ASP A 273 10.18 -34.47 7.92
C ASP A 273 9.71 -34.08 6.50
N THR A 274 9.08 -32.91 6.35
CA THR A 274 8.66 -32.37 5.05
C THR A 274 9.50 -31.15 4.67
N ALA A 275 9.58 -30.83 3.37
CA ALA A 275 10.25 -29.63 2.91
C ALA A 275 9.60 -28.34 3.44
N GLU A 276 8.33 -28.41 3.84
CA GLU A 276 7.58 -27.30 4.42
C GLU A 276 7.84 -27.09 5.92
N ALA A 277 8.52 -28.01 6.61
CA ALA A 277 8.86 -27.90 8.03
C ALA A 277 9.69 -26.65 8.34
N GLU A 278 10.57 -26.26 7.42
CA GLU A 278 11.46 -25.11 7.55
C GLU A 278 10.80 -23.79 7.10
N LYS A 279 9.64 -23.88 6.45
CA LYS A 279 8.90 -22.71 5.96
C LYS A 279 8.10 -22.09 7.09
N LYS A 280 8.72 -21.12 7.77
CA LYS A 280 8.08 -20.26 8.77
C LYS A 280 7.90 -18.85 8.23
N ALA A 281 6.84 -18.19 8.71
CA ALA A 281 6.63 -16.78 8.41
C ALA A 281 7.82 -15.97 8.94
N LYS A 282 8.36 -15.10 8.08
CA LYS A 282 9.46 -14.21 8.47
C LYS A 282 8.91 -13.01 9.23
N GLU A 283 9.71 -12.40 10.11
CA GLU A 283 9.27 -11.29 10.99
C GLU A 283 8.63 -10.12 10.22
N TRP A 284 9.07 -9.85 8.99
CA TRP A 284 8.52 -8.80 8.15
C TRP A 284 7.14 -9.14 7.56
N GLU A 285 6.76 -10.42 7.53
CA GLU A 285 5.44 -10.90 7.10
C GLU A 285 4.46 -11.11 8.26
N ILE A 286 4.95 -11.13 9.50
CA ILE A 286 4.08 -11.20 10.68
C ILE A 286 3.32 -9.86 10.82
N ILE A 287 2.03 -9.90 10.53
CA ILE A 287 1.10 -8.76 10.56
C ILE A 287 0.08 -8.84 11.69
N THR A 288 0.32 -9.70 12.67
CA THR A 288 -0.58 -9.95 13.79
C THR A 288 0.20 -9.89 15.10
N LYS A 289 -0.53 -9.82 16.22
CA LYS A 289 0.05 -9.99 17.57
C LYS A 289 0.13 -11.45 18.02
N ASN A 290 -0.36 -12.39 17.22
CA ASN A 290 -0.45 -13.79 17.61
C ASN A 290 0.96 -14.37 17.58
N ASN A 291 1.46 -14.80 18.74
CA ASN A 291 2.82 -15.34 18.83
C ASN A 291 2.93 -16.67 18.07
N GLU A 292 1.83 -17.41 17.98
CA GLU A 292 1.72 -18.69 17.28
C GLU A 292 2.10 -18.56 15.81
N ASP A 293 1.72 -17.46 15.16
CA ASP A 293 1.99 -17.22 13.73
C ASP A 293 3.51 -17.25 13.42
N LYS A 294 4.37 -16.95 14.41
CA LYS A 294 5.84 -17.00 14.29
C LYS A 294 6.39 -18.43 14.33
N GLU A 295 5.65 -19.34 14.95
CA GLU A 295 6.11 -20.70 15.28
C GLU A 295 5.53 -21.76 14.34
N LEU A 296 4.43 -21.46 13.66
CA LEU A 296 3.77 -22.36 12.72
C LEU A 296 4.65 -22.68 11.51
N GLN A 297 4.64 -23.95 11.12
CA GLN A 297 5.32 -24.48 9.94
C GLN A 297 4.39 -24.45 8.72
N GLY A 298 4.95 -24.60 7.51
CA GLY A 298 4.19 -24.62 6.27
C GLY A 298 3.68 -23.29 5.78
N TYR A 299 4.35 -22.19 6.14
CA TYR A 299 3.98 -20.85 5.68
C TYR A 299 4.04 -20.75 4.14
N ALA A 300 2.94 -20.28 3.56
CA ALA A 300 2.73 -20.16 2.11
C ALA A 300 2.61 -18.70 1.63
N GLY A 301 2.73 -17.72 2.53
CA GLY A 301 2.68 -16.31 2.19
C GLY A 301 1.29 -15.68 2.28
N ILE A 302 1.24 -14.40 1.88
CA ILE A 302 -0.01 -13.66 1.66
C ILE A 302 -0.47 -13.85 0.22
N GLN A 303 -1.73 -14.26 0.04
CA GLN A 303 -2.33 -14.53 -1.27
C GLN A 303 -3.80 -14.10 -1.29
N LYS A 304 -4.34 -13.84 -2.49
CA LYS A 304 -5.78 -13.64 -2.68
C LYS A 304 -6.48 -14.98 -2.54
N ASP A 305 -7.59 -15.01 -1.81
CA ASP A 305 -8.48 -16.16 -1.74
C ASP A 305 -9.93 -15.73 -2.03
N PRO A 306 -10.37 -15.77 -3.29
CA PRO A 306 -11.73 -15.38 -3.64
C PRO A 306 -12.81 -16.38 -3.21
N GLY A 307 -12.46 -17.48 -2.53
CA GLY A 307 -13.44 -18.45 -2.01
C GLY A 307 -12.99 -19.90 -1.94
N THR A 308 -11.70 -20.22 -2.09
CA THR A 308 -11.15 -21.59 -2.07
C THR A 308 -11.50 -22.31 -0.77
N TYR A 309 -11.46 -21.58 0.35
CA TYR A 309 -11.74 -22.13 1.67
C TYR A 309 -13.20 -21.93 2.12
N GLY A 310 -14.09 -21.39 1.26
CA GLY A 310 -15.50 -21.14 1.61
C GLY A 310 -15.69 -20.12 2.74
N LEU A 311 -14.67 -19.33 3.03
CA LEU A 311 -14.64 -18.40 4.16
C LEU A 311 -15.61 -17.22 3.94
N ASN A 312 -16.19 -16.72 5.04
CA ASN A 312 -17.19 -15.66 4.98
C ASN A 312 -16.56 -14.27 4.77
N TRP A 313 -16.82 -13.69 3.59
CA TRP A 313 -16.43 -12.33 3.20
C TRP A 313 -17.63 -11.35 3.13
N ASN A 314 -18.80 -11.75 3.63
CA ASN A 314 -20.01 -10.94 3.54
C ASN A 314 -19.90 -9.67 4.40
N GLU A 315 -20.36 -8.53 3.87
CA GLU A 315 -20.32 -7.24 4.55
C GLU A 315 -21.12 -7.26 5.87
N THR A 316 -22.35 -7.78 5.82
CA THR A 316 -23.26 -7.84 6.97
C THR A 316 -22.70 -8.72 8.07
N ASP A 317 -22.15 -9.88 7.74
CA ASP A 317 -21.60 -10.78 8.75
C ASP A 317 -20.30 -10.24 9.36
N ASN A 318 -19.44 -9.60 8.55
CA ASN A 318 -18.25 -8.97 9.09
C ASN A 318 -18.58 -7.74 9.96
N LYS A 319 -19.64 -6.99 9.64
CA LYS A 319 -20.14 -5.91 10.52
C LYS A 319 -20.68 -6.41 11.86
N ARG A 320 -21.24 -7.63 11.91
CA ARG A 320 -21.69 -8.26 13.16
C ARG A 320 -20.53 -8.72 14.06
N ARG A 321 -19.36 -8.97 13.49
CA ARG A 321 -18.14 -9.29 14.26
C ARG A 321 -17.63 -7.99 14.87
N VAL A 322 -17.47 -7.94 16.19
CA VAL A 322 -16.88 -6.77 16.88
C VAL A 322 -15.41 -7.04 17.25
N THR A 323 -15.02 -8.31 17.29
CA THR A 323 -13.65 -8.77 17.49
C THR A 323 -13.22 -9.64 16.31
N GLY A 324 -11.91 -9.75 16.08
CA GLY A 324 -11.35 -10.67 15.08
C GLY A 324 -11.54 -12.16 15.36
N SER A 325 -12.31 -12.55 16.38
CA SER A 325 -12.59 -13.98 16.63
C SER A 325 -13.27 -14.62 15.41
N GLY A 326 -12.81 -15.80 15.00
CA GLY A 326 -13.30 -16.50 13.80
C GLY A 326 -12.81 -15.95 12.46
N THR A 327 -11.94 -14.93 12.44
CA THR A 327 -11.23 -14.48 11.22
C THR A 327 -9.83 -15.07 11.12
N TYR A 328 -9.39 -15.83 12.13
CA TYR A 328 -8.10 -16.49 12.12
C TYR A 328 -8.15 -17.82 12.87
N GLY A 329 -7.27 -18.75 12.51
CA GLY A 329 -7.17 -20.03 13.19
C GLY A 329 -6.93 -21.22 12.26
N VAL A 330 -6.99 -22.41 12.85
CA VAL A 330 -6.98 -23.68 12.12
C VAL A 330 -8.28 -23.78 11.31
N TYR A 331 -8.16 -24.16 10.05
CA TYR A 331 -9.28 -24.32 9.14
C TYR A 331 -10.00 -25.65 9.39
N ASP A 332 -11.29 -25.55 9.73
CA ASP A 332 -12.20 -26.68 9.77
C ASP A 332 -12.76 -26.94 8.36
N ALA A 333 -12.22 -27.95 7.69
CA ALA A 333 -12.59 -28.28 6.32
C ALA A 333 -14.02 -28.81 6.18
N LEU A 334 -14.61 -29.36 7.25
CA LEU A 334 -15.98 -29.87 7.23
C LEU A 334 -17.00 -28.74 7.28
N ASN A 335 -16.74 -27.75 8.13
CA ASN A 335 -17.65 -26.63 8.41
C ASN A 335 -17.28 -25.32 7.71
N SER A 336 -16.10 -25.25 7.08
CA SER A 336 -15.55 -24.06 6.43
C SER A 336 -15.41 -22.84 7.36
N ILE A 337 -14.99 -23.08 8.60
CA ILE A 337 -14.78 -22.06 9.63
C ILE A 337 -13.33 -22.04 10.11
N LEU A 338 -12.94 -20.97 10.82
CA LEU A 338 -11.64 -20.84 11.45
C LEU A 338 -11.80 -20.89 12.96
N ILE A 339 -10.96 -21.69 13.63
CA ILE A 339 -10.97 -21.84 15.08
C ILE A 339 -9.56 -21.56 15.60
N SER A 340 -9.43 -20.57 16.49
CA SER A 340 -8.12 -20.16 17.01
C SER A 340 -7.57 -21.21 17.98
N PHE A 341 -6.25 -21.27 18.19
CA PHE A 341 -5.67 -22.19 19.17
C PHE A 341 -6.17 -21.95 20.60
N ASN A 342 -6.49 -20.70 20.95
CA ASN A 342 -7.09 -20.36 22.23
C ASN A 342 -8.49 -20.98 22.39
N ASP A 343 -9.28 -20.98 21.32
CA ASP A 343 -10.61 -21.60 21.33
C ASP A 343 -10.51 -23.14 21.40
N LEU A 344 -9.51 -23.73 20.72
CA LEU A 344 -9.25 -25.18 20.76
C LEU A 344 -8.87 -25.66 22.16
N ALA A 345 -7.99 -24.92 22.86
CA ALA A 345 -7.57 -25.22 24.22
C ALA A 345 -8.76 -25.32 25.20
N SER A 346 -9.88 -24.66 24.89
CA SER A 346 -11.01 -24.54 25.80
C SER A 346 -12.04 -25.67 25.73
N LYS A 347 -12.08 -26.55 24.69
CA LYS A 347 -12.85 -27.83 24.62
C LYS A 347 -12.98 -28.49 23.22
N SER A 348 -12.20 -28.11 22.20
CA SER A 348 -12.47 -28.62 20.84
C SER A 348 -11.22 -28.94 20.03
N SER A 349 -11.39 -29.82 19.04
CA SER A 349 -10.36 -30.20 18.08
C SER A 349 -10.94 -30.11 16.67
N VAL A 350 -10.14 -29.70 15.70
CA VAL A 350 -10.56 -29.55 14.31
C VAL A 350 -10.22 -30.79 13.50
N GLY A 351 -11.19 -31.37 12.79
CA GLY A 351 -10.93 -32.47 11.86
C GLY A 351 -10.17 -32.00 10.62
N VAL A 352 -9.20 -32.80 10.16
CA VAL A 352 -8.35 -32.44 9.01
C VAL A 352 -8.86 -32.96 7.67
N LYS A 353 -10.05 -33.55 7.61
CA LYS A 353 -10.65 -34.08 6.37
C LYS A 353 -11.88 -33.26 5.98
N ASP A 354 -12.03 -33.00 4.69
CA ASP A 354 -13.25 -32.42 4.13
C ASP A 354 -14.36 -33.47 3.95
N LYS A 355 -15.49 -33.04 3.37
CA LYS A 355 -16.66 -33.90 3.10
C LYS A 355 -16.37 -35.06 2.15
N ASP A 356 -15.38 -34.91 1.29
CA ASP A 356 -14.95 -35.91 0.31
C ASP A 356 -13.82 -36.81 0.87
N GLY A 357 -13.43 -36.60 2.14
CA GLY A 357 -12.40 -37.35 2.82
C GLY A 357 -10.97 -36.91 2.50
N LYS A 358 -10.79 -35.82 1.73
CA LYS A 358 -9.49 -35.26 1.40
C LYS A 358 -8.90 -34.54 2.59
N SER A 359 -7.62 -34.78 2.85
CA SER A 359 -6.90 -34.11 3.94
C SER A 359 -6.58 -32.66 3.58
N ILE A 360 -7.04 -31.73 4.43
CA ILE A 360 -6.76 -30.30 4.36
C ILE A 360 -6.23 -29.88 5.73
N VAL A 361 -4.95 -29.53 5.77
CA VAL A 361 -4.31 -28.95 6.95
C VAL A 361 -3.94 -27.53 6.60
N SER A 362 -4.64 -26.56 7.18
CA SER A 362 -4.39 -25.15 6.94
C SER A 362 -4.66 -24.33 8.20
N TYR A 363 -3.83 -23.31 8.40
CA TYR A 363 -4.06 -22.24 9.35
C TYR A 363 -4.11 -20.95 8.54
N ILE A 364 -5.12 -20.13 8.80
CA ILE A 364 -5.45 -18.98 7.96
C ILE A 364 -5.65 -17.78 8.88
N ASN A 365 -5.02 -16.65 8.53
CA ASN A 365 -5.45 -15.35 9.00
C ASN A 365 -6.16 -14.63 7.84
N GLN A 366 -7.47 -14.46 7.93
CA GLN A 366 -8.22 -13.64 6.97
C GLN A 366 -7.90 -12.18 7.20
N ILE A 367 -7.40 -11.48 6.19
CA ILE A 367 -7.13 -10.05 6.27
C ILE A 367 -8.42 -9.30 5.94
N VAL A 368 -9.35 -9.34 6.89
CA VAL A 368 -10.71 -8.80 6.76
C VAL A 368 -10.99 -7.80 7.88
N PRO A 369 -11.60 -6.64 7.59
CA PRO A 369 -12.07 -5.72 8.61
C PRO A 369 -13.33 -6.27 9.31
N VAL A 370 -13.60 -5.78 10.53
CA VAL A 370 -14.75 -6.16 11.36
C VAL A 370 -15.60 -4.93 11.70
N GLY A 371 -16.78 -5.13 12.27
CA GLY A 371 -17.71 -4.07 12.66
C GLY A 371 -17.16 -3.09 13.70
N LYS A 372 -17.36 -1.81 13.42
CA LYS A 372 -17.17 -0.67 14.33
C LYS A 372 -18.42 0.20 14.29
N LYS A 373 -18.93 0.53 15.47
CA LYS A 373 -20.05 1.48 15.63
C LYS A 373 -19.50 2.91 15.56
N ILE A 374 -20.09 3.72 14.68
CA ILE A 374 -19.75 5.14 14.53
C ILE A 374 -21.03 5.97 14.46
N LYS A 375 -20.93 7.26 14.79
CA LYS A 375 -22.02 8.23 14.67
C LYS A 375 -21.88 9.03 13.37
N LEU A 376 -22.86 8.96 12.48
CA LEU A 376 -22.87 9.70 11.21
C LEU A 376 -24.06 10.65 11.10
N LYS A 377 -23.89 11.68 10.26
CA LYS A 377 -24.98 12.56 9.82
C LYS A 377 -25.99 11.78 8.99
N THR A 378 -27.25 12.20 8.99
CA THR A 378 -28.24 11.70 8.01
C THR A 378 -28.03 12.37 6.65
N LYS A 379 -28.74 11.91 5.63
CA LYS A 379 -28.66 12.47 4.27
C LYS A 379 -29.03 13.95 4.22
N GLU A 380 -30.04 14.35 4.99
CA GLU A 380 -30.57 15.73 5.06
C GLU A 380 -29.57 16.71 5.69
N ASP A 381 -28.73 16.19 6.60
CA ASP A 381 -27.74 16.96 7.35
C ASP A 381 -26.32 16.84 6.77
N TYR A 382 -26.10 15.99 5.77
CA TYR A 382 -24.77 15.66 5.23
C TYR A 382 -24.01 16.88 4.70
N THR A 383 -24.72 17.83 4.08
CA THR A 383 -24.11 19.05 3.52
C THR A 383 -23.91 20.17 4.54
N LYS A 384 -24.35 19.99 5.80
CA LYS A 384 -24.20 21.00 6.85
C LYS A 384 -22.85 20.82 7.52
N ASP A 385 -22.08 21.90 7.66
CA ASP A 385 -20.74 21.84 8.26
C ASP A 385 -20.78 21.33 9.70
N LYS A 386 -21.71 21.86 10.50
CA LYS A 386 -21.94 21.47 11.90
C LYS A 386 -23.35 20.94 12.07
N VAL A 387 -23.48 19.85 12.79
CA VAL A 387 -24.73 19.18 13.14
C VAL A 387 -24.63 18.83 14.62
N GLU A 388 -25.70 19.04 15.38
CA GLU A 388 -25.74 18.69 16.80
C GLU A 388 -25.60 17.17 16.97
N ASP A 389 -24.88 16.74 18.00
CA ASP A 389 -24.63 15.31 18.27
C ASP A 389 -25.92 14.49 18.41
N SER A 390 -27.01 15.10 18.90
CA SER A 390 -28.34 14.49 19.01
C SER A 390 -28.97 14.10 17.67
N LYS A 391 -28.49 14.68 16.56
CA LYS A 391 -28.96 14.38 15.19
C LYS A 391 -28.07 13.37 14.47
N LEU A 392 -26.93 13.00 15.05
CA LEU A 392 -26.11 11.91 14.53
C LEU A 392 -26.76 10.57 14.88
N LYS A 393 -26.77 9.63 13.93
CA LYS A 393 -27.26 8.27 14.17
C LYS A 393 -26.09 7.29 14.21
N GLU A 394 -26.20 6.32 15.12
CA GLU A 394 -25.27 5.20 15.18
C GLU A 394 -25.46 4.32 13.93
N THR A 395 -24.34 3.93 13.33
CA THR A 395 -24.27 3.01 12.19
C THR A 395 -23.03 2.13 12.33
N GLU A 396 -23.07 0.95 11.72
CA GLU A 396 -21.93 0.03 11.71
C GLU A 396 -21.17 0.12 10.39
N VAL A 397 -19.85 0.30 10.48
CA VAL A 397 -18.90 0.29 9.38
C VAL A 397 -17.86 -0.81 9.58
N LEU A 398 -17.20 -1.22 8.51
CA LEU A 398 -16.05 -2.12 8.59
C LEU A 398 -14.79 -1.33 8.95
N SER A 399 -14.01 -1.82 9.91
CA SER A 399 -12.76 -1.22 10.38
C SER A 399 -11.75 -2.29 10.79
N PHE A 400 -10.46 -1.96 10.76
CA PHE A 400 -9.42 -2.83 11.32
C PHE A 400 -9.22 -2.67 12.84
N GLU A 401 -9.86 -1.69 13.49
CA GLU A 401 -9.65 -1.36 14.90
C GLU A 401 -9.90 -2.55 15.85
N GLY A 402 -10.92 -3.36 15.57
CA GLY A 402 -11.28 -4.57 16.34
C GLY A 402 -10.53 -5.85 15.93
N THR A 403 -9.54 -5.76 15.03
CA THR A 403 -8.86 -6.92 14.44
C THR A 403 -7.46 -7.14 15.01
N ILE A 404 -6.88 -8.30 14.72
CA ILE A 404 -5.47 -8.63 15.03
C ILE A 404 -4.46 -7.78 14.24
N TYR A 405 -4.92 -7.02 13.23
CA TYR A 405 -4.08 -6.21 12.33
C TYR A 405 -3.97 -4.74 12.74
N LYS A 406 -4.72 -4.29 13.75
CA LYS A 406 -4.90 -2.85 14.06
C LYS A 406 -3.59 -2.07 14.27
N GLU A 407 -2.53 -2.73 14.72
CA GLU A 407 -1.20 -2.12 14.97
C GLU A 407 -0.21 -2.34 13.82
N TYR A 408 -0.60 -3.06 12.78
CA TYR A 408 0.26 -3.46 11.66
C TYR A 408 -0.21 -2.88 10.32
N LEU A 409 -1.06 -1.86 10.31
CA LEU A 409 -1.64 -1.29 9.08
C LEU A 409 -0.59 -0.77 8.11
N ASN A 410 0.49 -0.15 8.61
CA ASN A 410 1.61 0.29 7.77
C ASN A 410 2.30 -0.89 7.07
N LYS A 411 2.58 -1.96 7.82
CA LYS A 411 3.18 -3.19 7.28
C LYS A 411 2.24 -3.82 6.25
N LEU A 412 0.94 -3.83 6.53
CA LEU A 412 -0.07 -4.34 5.61
C LEU A 412 -0.13 -3.54 4.29
N ALA A 413 -0.07 -2.21 4.35
CA ALA A 413 0.01 -1.34 3.18
C ALA A 413 1.19 -1.70 2.28
N TYR A 414 2.38 -1.89 2.86
CA TYR A 414 3.59 -2.27 2.14
C TYR A 414 3.51 -3.68 1.53
N LEU A 415 2.93 -4.65 2.25
CA LEU A 415 2.73 -6.00 1.74
C LEU A 415 1.73 -6.03 0.59
N PHE A 416 0.65 -5.25 0.65
CA PHE A 416 -0.28 -5.08 -0.46
C PHE A 416 0.37 -4.44 -1.68
N TYR A 417 1.20 -3.42 -1.48
CA TYR A 417 2.01 -2.87 -2.57
C TYR A 417 2.90 -3.95 -3.21
N GLY A 418 3.56 -4.80 -2.43
CA GLY A 418 4.35 -5.92 -2.97
C GLY A 418 3.55 -6.92 -3.81
N LYS A 419 2.21 -6.97 -3.66
CA LYS A 419 1.31 -7.86 -4.41
C LYS A 419 0.57 -7.19 -5.57
N ASP A 420 0.41 -5.87 -5.55
CA ASP A 420 -0.37 -5.11 -6.54
C ASP A 420 0.22 -3.71 -6.80
N SER A 421 1.55 -3.64 -6.93
CA SER A 421 2.32 -2.38 -6.95
C SER A 421 1.82 -1.42 -8.02
N LYS A 422 1.58 -1.91 -9.24
CA LYS A 422 1.14 -1.10 -10.37
C LYS A 422 -0.21 -0.42 -10.11
N ASN A 423 -1.25 -1.20 -9.79
CA ASN A 423 -2.59 -0.64 -9.64
C ASN A 423 -2.69 0.26 -8.40
N LEU A 424 -2.03 -0.10 -7.30
CA LEU A 424 -2.01 0.72 -6.09
C LEU A 424 -1.23 2.02 -6.29
N LEU A 425 -0.10 1.98 -6.99
CA LEU A 425 0.66 3.18 -7.32
C LEU A 425 -0.13 4.11 -8.23
N GLU A 426 -0.81 3.59 -9.26
CA GLU A 426 -1.69 4.39 -10.14
C GLU A 426 -2.80 5.08 -9.34
N LYS A 427 -3.48 4.36 -8.44
CA LYS A 427 -4.50 4.93 -7.55
C LYS A 427 -3.93 6.01 -6.63
N ALA A 428 -2.74 5.80 -6.08
CA ALA A 428 -2.09 6.78 -5.22
C ALA A 428 -1.72 8.04 -6.00
N ILE A 429 -1.14 7.89 -7.20
CA ILE A 429 -0.80 9.00 -8.08
C ILE A 429 -2.05 9.82 -8.42
N GLU A 430 -3.13 9.16 -8.84
CA GLU A 430 -4.41 9.79 -9.17
C GLU A 430 -5.01 10.54 -7.97
N ALA A 431 -5.04 9.90 -6.80
CA ALA A 431 -5.56 10.52 -5.57
C ALA A 431 -4.82 11.81 -5.21
N PHE A 432 -3.49 11.80 -5.15
CA PHE A 432 -2.71 12.99 -4.80
C PHE A 432 -2.78 14.07 -5.88
N ALA A 433 -2.83 13.69 -7.15
CA ALA A 433 -3.07 14.65 -8.24
C ALA A 433 -4.44 15.33 -8.13
N HIS A 434 -5.48 14.58 -7.74
CA HIS A 434 -6.81 15.13 -7.49
C HIS A 434 -6.93 15.92 -6.18
N LEU A 435 -6.06 15.69 -5.21
CA LEU A 435 -5.86 16.58 -4.07
C LEU A 435 -5.13 17.89 -4.44
N GLY A 436 -4.66 18.00 -5.68
CA GLY A 436 -4.05 19.20 -6.23
C GLY A 436 -2.53 19.17 -6.31
N VAL A 437 -1.88 18.09 -5.88
CA VAL A 437 -0.42 17.94 -6.04
C VAL A 437 -0.11 17.81 -7.53
N LYS A 438 0.32 18.90 -8.17
CA LYS A 438 0.55 18.95 -9.62
C LYS A 438 1.84 19.70 -9.95
N ILE A 439 2.46 19.32 -11.07
CA ILE A 439 3.53 20.13 -11.66
C ILE A 439 3.00 20.97 -12.81
N LYS A 440 3.62 22.12 -13.02
CA LYS A 440 3.33 23.00 -14.15
C LYS A 440 4.44 22.88 -15.18
N VAL A 441 4.05 22.58 -16.41
CA VAL A 441 4.96 22.45 -17.56
C VAL A 441 4.80 23.69 -18.44
N ASN A 442 5.91 24.26 -18.90
CA ASN A 442 5.86 25.39 -19.83
C ASN A 442 5.30 24.92 -21.20
N LYS A 443 4.19 25.52 -21.63
CA LYS A 443 3.52 25.24 -22.90
C LYS A 443 4.38 25.58 -24.12
N GLU A 444 5.34 26.49 -23.97
CA GLU A 444 6.28 26.87 -25.02
C GLU A 444 7.27 25.72 -25.36
N ILE A 445 7.43 24.75 -24.45
CA ILE A 445 8.19 23.52 -24.71
C ILE A 445 7.23 22.46 -25.29
N ALA A 446 6.69 22.75 -26.48
CA ALA A 446 5.62 21.97 -27.09
C ALA A 446 5.89 20.44 -27.14
N PRO A 447 7.09 19.94 -27.51
CA PRO A 447 7.33 18.50 -27.54
C PRO A 447 7.15 17.81 -26.18
N LEU A 448 7.56 18.47 -25.09
CA LEU A 448 7.43 17.95 -23.74
C LEU A 448 6.00 18.12 -23.20
N TYR A 449 5.39 19.28 -23.45
CA TYR A 449 4.01 19.55 -23.04
C TYR A 449 3.03 18.54 -23.64
N GLU A 450 3.18 18.21 -24.94
CA GLU A 450 2.31 17.26 -25.64
C GLU A 450 2.37 15.85 -25.04
N GLN A 451 3.52 15.43 -24.51
CA GLN A 451 3.65 14.13 -23.82
C GLN A 451 3.01 14.10 -22.43
N LEU A 452 2.93 15.27 -21.79
CA LEU A 452 2.57 15.41 -20.39
C LEU A 452 1.15 15.91 -20.17
N LYS A 453 0.54 16.62 -21.12
CA LYS A 453 -0.77 17.29 -20.97
C LYS A 453 -1.92 16.36 -20.55
N ASN A 454 -1.79 15.06 -20.82
CA ASN A 454 -2.78 14.04 -20.48
C ASN A 454 -2.48 13.33 -19.14
N LYS A 455 -1.34 13.58 -18.51
CA LYS A 455 -1.00 13.02 -17.20
C LYS A 455 -1.81 13.73 -16.12
N VAL A 456 -2.44 12.96 -15.23
CA VAL A 456 -3.33 13.48 -14.16
C VAL A 456 -2.63 14.47 -13.22
N TRP A 457 -1.32 14.27 -13.02
CA TRP A 457 -0.44 15.05 -12.16
C TRP A 457 0.14 16.32 -12.81
N VAL A 458 -0.28 16.66 -14.03
CA VAL A 458 0.12 17.88 -14.73
C VAL A 458 -0.99 18.92 -14.68
N GLU A 459 -0.62 20.15 -14.32
CA GLU A 459 -1.50 21.31 -14.38
C GLU A 459 -1.70 21.74 -15.84
N LYS A 460 -2.96 21.83 -16.28
CA LYS A 460 -3.34 22.08 -17.68
C LYS A 460 -3.32 23.55 -18.04
#